data_AF-A0AAI8D624-F1
#
_entry.id   AF-A0AAI8D624-F1
#
_cell.length_a   1.000
_cell.length_b   1.000
_cell.length_c   1.000
_cell.angle_alpha   90.00
_cell.angle_beta   90.00
_cell.angle_gamma   90.00
#
_symmetry.space_group_name_H-M   'P 1'
#
loop_
_entity.id
_entity.type
_entity.pdbx_description
1 polymer ?
#
loop_
_entity_poly.entity_id
_entity_poly.type
_entity_poly.pdbx_seq_one_letter_code
_entity_poly.pdbx_strand_id
1 'polypeptide(L)'
;MATMNVSLPDPMKAWVERQAESGRYGNASDYIRDLIRKDQERLAAFDQLQAAITKGIESGPPEPFDPEAFKRRMRESHGAR
;
A
#
# COMPACT_ATOMS: atom_id res chain seq x y z
N MET A 1 23.05 9.60 -10.74
CA MET A 1 22.46 8.93 -9.56
C MET A 1 23.35 9.19 -8.37
N ALA A 2 22.79 9.37 -7.17
CA ALA A 2 23.56 9.38 -5.94
C ALA A 2 23.94 7.93 -5.55
N THR A 3 25.15 7.74 -5.04
CA THR A 3 25.63 6.42 -4.58
C THR A 3 25.39 6.32 -3.07
N MET A 4 24.83 5.19 -2.63
CA MET A 4 24.64 4.85 -1.22
C MET A 4 25.30 3.50 -0.95
N ASN A 5 26.21 3.46 0.01
CA ASN A 5 26.85 2.22 0.46
C ASN A 5 26.13 1.69 1.69
N VAL A 6 25.76 0.41 1.67
CA VAL A 6 25.06 -0.26 2.79
C VAL A 6 25.83 -1.52 3.14
N SER A 7 26.19 -1.67 4.42
CA SER A 7 26.79 -2.90 4.92
C SER A 7 25.69 -3.87 5.32
N LEU A 8 25.75 -5.10 4.82
CA LEU A 8 24.80 -6.16 5.10
C LEU A 8 25.54 -7.35 5.73
N PRO A 9 24.96 -8.01 6.75
CA PRO A 9 25.44 -9.31 7.19
C PRO A 9 25.44 -10.33 6.05
N ASP A 10 26.35 -11.29 6.08
CA ASP A 10 26.51 -12.30 5.01
C ASP A 10 25.21 -12.99 4.61
N PRO A 11 24.31 -13.40 5.54
CA PRO A 11 23.04 -14.01 5.15
C PRO A 11 22.13 -13.08 4.33
N MET A 12 22.14 -11.78 4.63
CA MET A 12 21.35 -10.78 3.91
C MET A 12 21.95 -10.46 2.55
N LYS A 13 23.28 -10.37 2.45
CA LYS A 13 23.98 -10.22 1.17
C LYS A 13 23.65 -11.38 0.24
N ALA A 14 23.79 -12.62 0.71
CA ALA A 14 23.47 -13.82 -0.06
C ALA A 14 21.99 -13.86 -0.49
N TRP A 15 21.08 -13.36 0.36
CA TRP A 15 19.67 -13.23 -0.02
C TRP A 15 19.49 -12.25 -1.19
N VAL A 16 20.03 -11.04 -1.08
CA VAL A 16 19.94 -10.01 -2.12
C VAL A 16 20.54 -10.48 -3.45
N GLU A 17 21.67 -11.17 -3.41
CA GLU A 17 22.33 -11.74 -4.60
C GLU A 17 21.43 -12.77 -5.30
N ARG A 18 20.82 -13.71 -4.55
CA ARG A 18 19.87 -14.68 -5.13
C ARG A 18 18.64 -14.02 -5.75
N GLN A 19 18.15 -12.92 -5.16
CA GLN A 19 17.03 -12.18 -5.75
C GLN A 19 17.41 -11.54 -7.08
N ALA A 20 18.64 -11.02 -7.19
CA ALA A 20 19.17 -10.50 -8.44
C ALA A 20 19.34 -11.60 -9.51
N GLU A 21 19.79 -12.79 -9.12
CA GLU A 21 19.98 -13.93 -10.02
C GLU A 21 18.68 -14.56 -10.53
N SER A 22 17.54 -14.27 -9.90
CA SER A 22 16.22 -14.82 -10.28
C SER A 22 15.73 -14.37 -11.67
N GLY A 23 16.45 -13.48 -12.35
CA GLY A 23 16.08 -12.90 -13.65
C GLY A 23 15.04 -11.77 -13.56
N ARG A 24 14.50 -11.52 -12.37
CA ARG A 24 13.54 -10.42 -12.12
C ARG A 24 14.21 -9.05 -11.98
N TYR A 25 15.47 -9.01 -11.57
CA TYR A 25 16.22 -7.78 -11.34
C TYR A 25 17.55 -7.84 -12.08
N GLY A 26 18.05 -6.71 -12.58
CA GLY A 26 19.32 -6.68 -13.31
C GLY A 26 20.56 -6.76 -12.41
N ASN A 27 20.43 -6.36 -11.14
CA ASN A 27 21.48 -6.44 -10.12
C ASN A 27 20.90 -6.24 -8.71
N ALA A 28 21.76 -6.36 -7.70
CA ALA A 28 21.42 -6.13 -6.29
C ALA A 28 20.83 -4.73 -6.02
N SER A 29 21.37 -3.68 -6.65
CA SER A 29 20.88 -2.31 -6.46
C SER A 29 19.48 -2.12 -7.02
N ASP A 30 19.12 -2.83 -8.10
CA ASP A 30 17.77 -2.81 -8.66
C ASP A 30 16.76 -3.42 -7.69
N TYR A 31 17.12 -4.55 -7.07
CA TYR A 31 16.30 -5.17 -6.03
C TYR A 31 16.10 -4.25 -4.83
N ILE A 32 17.18 -3.62 -4.33
CA ILE A 32 17.08 -2.69 -3.20
C ILE A 32 16.22 -1.47 -3.54
N ARG A 33 16.35 -0.89 -4.73
CA ARG A 33 15.50 0.23 -5.16
C ARG A 33 14.02 -0.16 -5.24
N ASP A 34 13.73 -1.38 -5.68
CA ASP A 34 12.36 -1.91 -5.68
C ASP A 34 11.80 -2.09 -4.27
N LEU A 35 12.61 -2.60 -3.33
CA LEU A 35 12.20 -2.70 -1.93
C LEU A 35 11.90 -1.33 -1.31
N ILE A 36 12.72 -0.31 -1.60
CA ILE A 36 12.48 1.06 -1.12
C ILE A 36 11.16 1.60 -1.69
N ARG A 37 10.87 1.36 -2.97
CA ARG A 37 9.61 1.79 -3.58
C ARG A 37 8.41 1.11 -2.92
N LYS A 38 8.48 -0.22 -2.72
CA LYS A 38 7.43 -0.97 -2.02
C LYS A 38 7.21 -0.49 -0.60
N ASP A 39 8.27 -0.13 0.10
CA ASP A 39 8.16 0.44 1.45
C ASP A 39 7.44 1.80 1.43
N GLN A 40 7.80 2.68 0.49
CA GLN A 40 7.12 3.97 0.31
C GLN A 40 5.63 3.78 -0.06
N GLU A 41 5.32 2.87 -0.97
CA GLU A 41 3.93 2.55 -1.35
C GLU A 41 3.13 2.03 -0.15
N ARG A 42 3.73 1.14 0.65
CA ARG A 42 3.11 0.61 1.87
C ARG A 42 2.84 1.70 2.90
N LEU A 43 3.80 2.61 3.12
CA LEU A 43 3.63 3.73 4.04
C LEU A 43 2.54 4.69 3.54
N ALA A 44 2.54 5.02 2.25
CA ALA A 44 1.49 5.86 1.67
C ALA A 44 0.09 5.22 1.79
N ALA A 45 -0.03 3.91 1.56
CA ALA A 45 -1.29 3.20 1.74
C ALA A 45 -1.75 3.19 3.22
N PHE A 46 -0.80 3.05 4.15
CA PHE A 46 -1.08 3.14 5.58
C PHE A 46 -1.60 4.53 5.97
N ASP A 47 -0.93 5.59 5.51
CA ASP A 47 -1.33 6.98 5.79
C ASP A 47 -2.72 7.28 5.21
N GLN A 48 -3.02 6.79 4.00
CA GLN A 48 -4.35 6.92 3.40
C GLN A 48 -5.43 6.21 4.22
N LEU A 49 -5.15 4.99 4.69
CA LEU A 49 -6.08 4.24 5.54
C LEU A 49 -6.32 4.97 6.86
N GLN A 50 -5.25 5.44 7.51
CA GLN A 50 -5.35 6.18 8.76
C GLN A 50 -6.17 7.46 8.59
N ALA A 51 -5.94 8.22 7.52
CA ALA A 51 -6.72 9.41 7.20
C ALA A 51 -8.21 9.10 6.97
N ALA A 52 -8.53 8.00 6.28
CA ALA A 52 -9.91 7.57 6.06
C ALA A 52 -10.61 7.18 7.37
N ILE A 53 -9.90 6.49 8.27
CA ILE A 53 -10.41 6.14 9.62
C ILE A 53 -10.65 7.41 10.43
N THR A 54 -9.68 8.33 10.49
CA THR A 54 -9.82 9.60 11.20
C THR A 54 -11.02 10.38 10.68
N LYS A 55 -11.17 10.51 9.35
CA LYS A 55 -12.34 11.14 8.73
C LYS A 55 -13.65 10.46 9.13
N GLY A 56 -13.67 9.13 9.24
CA GLY A 56 -14.83 8.37 9.70
C GLY A 56 -15.19 8.68 11.16
N ILE A 57 -14.19 8.73 12.05
CA ILE A 57 -14.38 9.08 13.47
C ILE A 57 -14.88 10.53 13.62
N GLU A 58 -14.32 11.46 12.83
CA GLU A 58 -14.71 12.87 12.83
C GLU A 58 -16.05 13.14 12.12
N SER A 59 -16.60 12.15 11.39
CA SER A 59 -17.86 12.30 10.67
C SER A 59 -19.11 12.35 11.55
N GLY A 60 -18.94 12.12 12.86
CA GLY A 60 -20.00 12.15 13.86
C GLY A 60 -20.27 10.78 14.48
N PRO A 61 -21.26 10.69 15.38
CA PRO A 61 -21.62 9.43 16.02
C PRO A 61 -22.16 8.43 14.99
N PRO A 62 -21.86 7.12 15.15
CA PRO A 62 -22.41 6.11 14.26
C PRO A 62 -23.93 5.98 14.43
N GLU A 63 -24.63 5.79 13.32
CA GLU A 63 -26.08 5.58 13.28
C GLU A 63 -26.42 4.13 12.87
N PRO A 64 -27.59 3.60 13.24
CA PRO A 64 -28.06 2.30 12.76
C PRO A 64 -28.12 2.26 11.22
N PHE A 65 -27.57 1.19 10.63
CA PHE A 65 -27.50 1.04 9.17
C PHE A 65 -28.37 -0.13 8.69
N ASP A 66 -29.34 0.15 7.80
CA ASP A 66 -30.13 -0.85 7.08
C ASP A 66 -29.62 -0.96 5.62
N PRO A 67 -28.92 -2.05 5.26
CA PRO A 67 -28.40 -2.25 3.91
C PRO A 67 -29.47 -2.31 2.81
N GLU A 68 -30.66 -2.85 3.10
CA GLU A 68 -31.72 -3.02 2.09
C GLU A 68 -32.45 -1.70 1.81
N ALA A 69 -32.72 -0.92 2.86
CA ALA A 69 -33.21 0.45 2.70
C ALA A 69 -32.21 1.34 1.96
N PHE A 70 -30.91 1.20 2.26
CA PHE A 70 -29.84 1.91 1.56
C PHE A 70 -29.81 1.58 0.07
N LYS A 71 -29.79 0.28 -0.30
CA LYS A 71 -29.78 -0.16 -1.71
C LYS A 71 -31.01 0.32 -2.47
N ARG A 72 -32.19 0.24 -1.88
CA ARG A 72 -33.44 0.75 -2.49
C ARG A 72 -33.33 2.24 -2.81
N ARG A 73 -32.90 3.05 -1.83
CA ARG A 73 -32.68 4.49 -2.00
C ARG A 73 -31.65 4.80 -3.10
N MET A 74 -30.53 4.07 -3.16
CA MET A 74 -29.52 4.28 -4.20
C MET A 74 -30.03 3.94 -5.61
N ARG A 75 -30.82 2.85 -5.77
CA ARG A 75 -31.43 2.50 -7.06
C ARG A 75 -32.47 3.53 -7.50
N GLU A 76 -33.27 4.06 -6.59
CA GLU A 76 -34.23 5.13 -6.89
C GLU A 76 -33.52 6.43 -7.32
N SER A 77 -32.40 6.76 -6.66
CA SER A 77 -31.66 8.01 -6.89
C SER A 77 -30.74 7.95 -8.12
N HIS A 78 -30.23 6.77 -8.48
CA HIS A 78 -29.18 6.61 -9.49
C HIS A 78 -29.46 5.55 -10.56
N GLY A 79 -30.56 4.79 -10.45
CA GLY A 79 -30.90 3.69 -11.37
C GLY A 79 -31.69 4.09 -12.62
N ALA A 80 -32.13 5.35 -12.75
CA ALA A 80 -32.85 5.87 -13.92
C ALA A 80 -31.93 6.63 -14.91
N ARG A 81 -30.72 6.10 -15.15
CA ARG A 81 -29.83 6.56 -16.23
C ARG A 81 -29.49 5.41 -17.15
#